data_AF-A0A930AKC2-F1
#
_entry.id   AF-A0A930AKC2-F1
#
_cell.length_a   1.000
_cell.length_b   1.000
_cell.length_c   1.000
_cell.angle_alpha   90.00
_cell.angle_beta   90.00
_cell.angle_gamma   90.00
#
_symmetry.space_group_name_H-M   'P 1'
#
loop_
_entity.id
_entity.type
_entity.pdbx_description
1 polymer ?
#
loop_
_entity_poly.entity_id
_entity_poly.type
_entity_poly.pdbx_seq_one_letter_code
_entity_poly.pdbx_strand_id
1 'polypeptide(L)' 'MNINNFTAIKVGLASPEKILAWSYGEVKKPETINYRSQKPERDGLFCERIFGPTKDWECACGKFKKIRYQG' A
#
# COMPACT_ATOMS: atom_id res chain seq x y z
N MET A 1 23.88 -1.84 8.78
CA MET A 1 24.57 -3.03 8.22
C MET A 1 23.59 -4.18 8.22
N ASN A 2 23.02 -4.54 7.06
CA ASN A 2 22.27 -5.79 6.95
C ASN A 2 23.27 -6.92 6.77
N ILE A 3 23.59 -7.60 7.86
CA ILE A 3 24.40 -8.82 7.83
C ILE A 3 23.43 -9.94 7.46
N ASN A 4 23.42 -10.31 6.19
CA ASN A 4 22.63 -11.39 5.61
C ASN A 4 23.15 -12.76 6.08
N ASN A 5 23.03 -13.07 7.37
CA ASN A 5 23.31 -14.42 7.89
C ASN A 5 22.07 -15.30 7.79
N PHE A 6 21.48 -15.40 6.61
CA PHE A 6 20.48 -16.42 6.32
C PHE A 6 21.21 -17.72 5.98
N THR A 7 20.91 -18.80 6.69
CA THR A 7 21.52 -20.12 6.44
C THR A 7 20.93 -20.80 5.19
N ALA A 8 19.67 -20.49 4.85
CA ALA A 8 19.00 -20.98 3.64
C ALA A 8 17.77 -20.11 3.30
N ILE A 9 17.33 -20.18 2.05
CA ILE A 9 16.08 -19.58 1.55
C ILE A 9 15.17 -20.72 1.08
N LYS A 10 13.89 -20.67 1.46
CA LYS A 10 12.88 -21.68 1.08
C LYS A 10 11.78 -21.03 0.25
N VAL A 11 11.38 -21.71 -0.82
CA VAL A 11 10.20 -21.37 -1.64
C VAL A 11 9.12 -22.43 -1.39
N GLY A 12 7.87 -22.00 -1.37
CA GLY A 12 6.72 -22.89 -1.21
C GLY A 12 5.44 -22.17 -1.62
N LEU A 13 4.38 -22.96 -1.81
CA LEU A 13 3.07 -22.42 -2.14
C LEU A 13 2.53 -21.59 -0.96
N ALA A 14 1.90 -20.46 -1.27
CA ALA A 14 1.18 -19.66 -0.30
C ALA A 14 -0.27 -20.16 -0.18
N SER A 15 -0.76 -20.36 1.05
CA SER A 15 -2.17 -20.64 1.29
C SER A 15 -3.01 -19.36 1.16
N PRO A 16 -4.33 -19.47 0.96
CA PRO A 16 -5.22 -18.31 0.96
C PRO A 16 -5.11 -17.45 2.23
N GLU A 17 -4.97 -18.05 3.43
CA GLU A 17 -4.80 -17.27 4.66
C GLU A 17 -3.50 -16.47 4.65
N LYS A 18 -2.43 -17.06 4.08
CA LYS A 18 -1.13 -16.40 3.98
C LYS A 18 -1.18 -15.19 3.03
N ILE A 19 -1.89 -15.32 1.91
CA ILE A 19 -2.09 -14.23 0.95
C ILE A 19 -2.87 -13.08 1.61
N LEU A 20 -3.93 -13.42 2.36
CA LEU A 20 -4.72 -12.42 3.09
C LEU A 20 -3.90 -11.74 4.19
N ALA A 21 -3.05 -12.47 4.91
CA ALA A 21 -2.19 -11.92 5.95
C ALA A 21 -1.14 -10.94 5.41
N TRP A 22 -0.72 -11.08 4.15
CA TRP A 22 0.17 -10.14 3.47
C TRP A 22 -0.55 -8.90 2.92
N SER A 23 -1.86 -9.02 2.72
CA SER A 23 -2.64 -7.95 2.12
C SER A 23 -3.00 -6.86 3.13
N TYR A 24 -2.86 -5.61 2.72
CA TYR A 24 -3.27 -4.43 3.50
C TYR A 24 -4.70 -3.98 3.16
N GLY A 25 -5.37 -4.64 2.21
CA GLY A 25 -6.73 -4.32 1.80
C GLY A 25 -7.15 -5.00 0.50
N GLU A 26 -8.41 -4.80 0.11
CA GLU A 26 -9.00 -5.43 -1.09
C GLU A 26 -9.24 -4.37 -2.18
N VAL A 27 -8.77 -4.64 -3.40
CA VAL A 27 -9.07 -3.83 -4.58
C VAL A 27 -10.41 -4.30 -5.14
N LYS A 28 -11.41 -3.41 -5.13
CA LYS A 28 -12.78 -3.73 -5.57
C LYS A 28 -13.10 -3.24 -6.96
N LYS A 29 -12.32 -2.28 -7.47
CA LYS A 29 -12.58 -1.66 -8.75
C LYS A 29 -11.33 -1.65 -9.65
N PRO A 30 -11.51 -1.71 -10.98
CA PRO A 30 -10.39 -1.73 -11.92
C PRO A 30 -9.79 -0.35 -12.18
N GLU A 31 -10.37 0.74 -11.67
CA GLU A 31 -9.85 2.07 -11.95
C GLU A 31 -8.48 2.31 -11.31
N THR A 32 -7.70 3.20 -11.94
CA THR A 32 -6.32 3.48 -11.57
C THR A 32 -6.20 4.86 -10.94
N ILE A 33 -6.09 5.89 -11.78
CA ILE A 33 -5.94 7.29 -11.38
C ILE A 33 -6.96 8.13 -12.13
N ASN A 34 -7.38 9.22 -11.49
CA ASN A 34 -8.23 10.20 -12.11
C ASN A 34 -7.44 11.01 -13.16
N TYR A 35 -7.95 11.12 -14.38
CA TYR A 35 -7.25 11.81 -15.47
C TYR A 35 -7.01 13.31 -15.22
N ARG A 36 -7.90 14.00 -14.51
CA ARG A 36 -7.77 15.45 -14.25
C ARG A 36 -6.90 15.76 -13.06
N SER A 37 -7.16 15.09 -11.94
CA SER A 37 -6.50 15.40 -10.67
C SER A 37 -5.22 14.59 -10.44
N GLN A 38 -4.96 13.58 -11.28
CA GLN A 38 -3.89 12.60 -11.13
C GLN A 38 -3.89 11.89 -9.76
N LYS A 39 -5.01 11.97 -9.02
CA LYS A 39 -5.17 11.30 -7.74
C LYS A 39 -5.62 9.85 -7.94
N PRO A 40 -5.13 8.90 -7.13
CA PRO A 40 -5.61 7.53 -7.18
C PRO A 40 -7.11 7.42 -6.85
N GLU A 41 -7.79 6.52 -7.56
CA GLU A 41 -9.21 6.25 -7.33
C GLU A 41 -9.40 5.40 -6.06
N ARG A 42 -10.51 5.65 -5.35
CA ARG A 42 -10.82 4.93 -4.10
C ARG A 42 -11.23 3.49 -4.40
N ASP A 43 -10.62 2.55 -3.69
CA ASP A 43 -10.75 1.10 -3.85
C ASP A 43 -10.29 0.57 -5.24
N GLY A 44 -9.55 1.41 -5.98
CA GLY A 44 -8.89 1.07 -7.24
C GLY A 44 -7.48 0.50 -7.06
N LEU A 45 -6.81 0.23 -8.18
CA LEU A 45 -5.49 -0.42 -8.22
C LEU A 45 -4.37 0.36 -7.53
N PHE A 46 -4.52 1.69 -7.39
CA PHE A 46 -3.54 2.56 -6.73
C PHE A 46 -4.07 3.17 -5.43
N CYS A 47 -5.10 2.57 -4.81
CA CYS A 47 -5.77 3.18 -3.66
C CYS A 47 -4.81 3.44 -2.48
N GLU A 48 -4.70 4.72 -2.08
CA GLU A 48 -3.80 5.16 -1.02
C GLU A 48 -4.11 4.54 0.36
N ARG A 49 -5.33 4.02 0.54
CA ARG A 49 -5.74 3.32 1.77
C ARG A 49 -5.13 1.92 1.88
N ILE A 50 -4.87 1.27 0.75
CA ILE A 50 -4.32 -0.10 0.69
C ILE A 50 -2.80 -0.03 0.63
N PHE A 51 -2.27 0.80 -0.27
CA PHE A 51 -0.84 0.83 -0.59
C PHE A 51 -0.06 1.95 0.11
N GLY A 52 -0.76 2.87 0.78
CA GLY A 52 -0.16 4.02 1.44
C GLY A 52 -0.26 5.32 0.64
N PRO A 53 0.08 6.46 1.28
CA PRO A 53 -0.08 7.77 0.67
C PRO A 53 0.92 8.02 -0.47
N THR A 54 0.51 8.76 -1.50
CA THR A 54 1.39 9.14 -2.63
C THR A 54 2.45 10.17 -2.22
N LYS A 55 2.19 10.92 -1.15
CA LYS A 55 3.06 11.97 -0.62
C LYS A 55 3.33 11.72 0.85
N ASP A 56 4.58 11.93 1.24
CA ASP A 56 5.00 11.79 2.63
C ASP A 56 4.12 12.64 3.56
N TRP A 57 3.56 11.97 4.57
CA TRP A 57 2.77 12.60 5.63
C TRP A 57 1.54 13.38 5.13
N GLU A 58 0.97 13.03 3.97
CA GLU A 58 -0.24 13.64 3.43
C GLU A 58 -1.29 12.58 3.09
N CYS A 59 -2.45 12.65 3.76
CA CYS A 59 -3.57 11.75 3.48
C CYS A 59 -4.34 12.16 2.21
N ALA A 60 -5.06 11.21 1.58
CA ALA A 60 -5.83 11.40 0.35
C ALA A 60 -6.77 12.62 0.35
N CYS A 61 -7.45 12.85 1.48
CA CYS A 61 -8.40 13.96 1.65
C CYS A 61 -7.72 15.30 1.97
N GLY A 62 -6.40 15.32 2.21
CA GLY A 62 -5.63 16.51 2.54
C GLY A 62 -5.80 17.05 3.96
N LYS A 63 -6.64 16.42 4.79
CA LYS A 63 -6.91 16.85 6.18
C LYS A 63 -5.66 16.81 7.06
N PHE A 64 -4.91 15.72 6.95
CA PHE A 64 -3.62 15.53 7.62
C PHE A 64 -2.50 15.72 6.61
N LYS A 65 -1.65 16.71 6.87
CA LYS A 65 -0.54 17.11 6.01
C LYS A 65 0.62 17.65 6.85
N LYS A 66 1.85 17.28 6.49
CA LYS A 66 3.15 17.61 7.14
C LYS A 66 3.56 16.60 8.22
N ILE A 67 4.86 16.58 8.49
CA ILE A 67 5.54 15.67 9.44
C ILE A 67 4.97 15.69 10.86
N ARG A 68 4.28 16.76 11.29
CA ARG A 68 3.64 16.81 12.61
C ARG A 68 2.50 15.80 12.81
N TYR A 69 1.97 15.24 11.71
CA TYR A 69 0.97 14.16 11.74
C TYR A 69 1.60 12.81 11.41
N GLN A 70 2.91 12.68 11.62
CA GLN A 70 3.60 11.40 11.52
C GLN A 70 3.02 10.41 12.54
N GLY A 71 2.50 9.30 12.02
CA GLY A 71 1.85 8.22 12.76
C GLY A 71 1.44 7.10 11.83
#